data_AF-A0A532TTL0-F1
#
_entry.id   AF-A0A532TTL0-F1
#
_cell.length_a   1.000
_cell.length_b   1.000
_cell.length_c   1.000
_cell.angle_alpha   90.00
_cell.angle_beta   90.00
_cell.angle_gamma   90.00
#
_symmetry.space_group_name_H-M   'P 1'
#
loop_
_entity.id
_entity.type
_entity.pdbx_description
1 polymer ?
#
loop_
_entity_poly.entity_id
_entity_poly.type
_entity_poly.pdbx_seq_one_letter_code
_entity_poly.pdbx_strand_id
1 'polypeptide(L)'
;MDCKRALEILTSIKKRNDIPCSSDEISDLLKFSFISEYGKESADLPTESEINTLKMNYDRLNSKIHGLNKELLSIEREYEYVSIGSKLVSYLQIGKGKKLKSQISKLKNEIKKMDTQVSIIKDQILKLNDQKQSINQAVRLNGKNVVLTPIGDNMIDEIEARERFLSRDLNDLINIIDQLDEEFSSLIDRVGDIMKTGVFSPIWAVYLLNTNLGGLEKAFNSISKREYTYIQAEKRMMTLSINFMRNPQLSISDTNRDILKIERKMQYEYRKDNPAHDIKESLYAYALSQKIKKAITMIGRLFSNWSLHHGSKALGDEYVKNLIKIFKDQPIGSLSNDKVVYASFVIPFIGDLSKLNFFNDLLRDIPEGSKFFASVSALFPWDVKETWMILLRAEMNILRAQSAKFVPELIEYALLLAMNPKIITIENSFSQSQYDEWTQLIIPIIHLLAYTFLEKDLEKYVRKRPLAYIISPRYYHHSSLHYHVIG
;
A
#
# COMPACT_ATOMS: atom_id res chain seq x y z
N MET A 1 17.67 11.75 23.96
CA MET A 1 17.85 13.04 23.25
C MET A 1 16.51 13.43 22.64
N ASP A 2 16.15 14.71 22.55
CA ASP A 2 14.88 15.11 21.92
C ASP A 2 14.91 15.03 20.38
N CYS A 3 13.74 14.98 19.76
CA CYS A 3 13.62 14.84 18.30
C CYS A 3 14.19 16.06 17.56
N LYS A 4 14.05 17.26 18.11
CA LYS A 4 14.59 18.48 17.50
C LYS A 4 16.11 18.40 17.37
N ARG A 5 16.79 18.00 18.44
CA ARG A 5 18.23 17.84 18.45
C ARG A 5 18.67 16.69 17.54
N ALA A 6 17.93 15.59 17.52
CA ALA A 6 18.17 14.49 16.57
C ALA A 6 18.10 14.97 15.12
N LEU A 7 17.07 15.74 14.77
CA LEU A 7 16.89 16.33 13.44
C LEU A 7 18.05 17.24 13.07
N GLU A 8 18.45 18.16 13.95
CA GLU A 8 19.59 19.06 13.71
C GLU A 8 20.87 18.28 13.35
N ILE A 9 21.16 17.21 14.09
CA ILE A 9 22.35 16.39 13.86
C ILE A 9 22.22 15.62 12.54
N LEU A 10 21.12 14.91 12.32
CA LEU A 10 20.91 14.09 11.12
C LEU A 10 20.90 14.94 9.84
N THR A 11 20.23 16.10 9.85
CA THR A 11 20.23 17.04 8.72
C THR A 11 21.62 17.64 8.48
N SER A 12 22.40 17.89 9.54
CA SER A 12 23.79 18.35 9.39
C SER A 12 24.67 17.28 8.73
N ILE A 13 24.51 16.01 9.11
CA ILE A 13 25.19 14.88 8.45
C ILE A 13 24.75 14.79 6.98
N LYS A 14 23.44 14.86 6.68
CA LYS A 14 22.89 14.85 5.31
C LYS A 14 23.50 15.97 4.44
N LYS A 15 23.64 17.17 5.02
CA LYS A 15 24.22 18.37 4.36
C LYS A 15 25.75 18.43 4.41
N ARG A 16 26.41 17.51 5.11
CA ARG A 16 27.85 17.47 5.35
C ARG A 16 28.40 18.72 6.03
N ASN A 17 27.62 19.25 6.97
CA ASN A 17 28.01 20.36 7.81
C ASN A 17 28.52 19.87 9.15
N ASP A 18 29.54 20.54 9.68
CA ASP A 18 30.01 20.29 11.04
C ASP A 18 28.97 20.75 12.06
N ILE A 19 28.71 19.92 13.04
CA ILE A 19 27.86 20.23 14.19
C ILE A 19 28.51 19.68 15.46
N PRO A 20 28.61 20.48 16.55
CA PRO A 20 29.09 19.97 17.82
C PRO A 20 28.09 18.94 18.35
N CYS A 21 28.55 17.72 18.63
CA CYS A 21 27.75 16.63 19.21
C CYS A 21 28.49 15.99 20.38
N SER A 22 27.75 15.59 21.41
CA SER A 22 28.31 14.81 22.52
C SER A 22 28.50 13.33 22.13
N SER A 23 29.32 12.61 22.89
CA SER A 23 29.49 11.16 22.70
C SER A 23 28.18 10.38 22.92
N ASP A 24 27.34 10.84 23.85
CA ASP A 24 26.07 10.20 24.17
C ASP A 24 25.05 10.39 23.04
N GLU A 25 25.00 11.59 22.42
CA GLU A 25 24.15 11.86 21.26
C GLU A 25 24.51 10.95 20.08
N ILE A 26 25.81 10.76 19.83
CA ILE A 26 26.29 9.86 18.76
C ILE A 26 25.94 8.40 19.09
N SER A 27 26.08 7.99 20.36
CA SER A 27 25.74 6.64 20.81
C SER A 27 24.24 6.35 20.66
N ASP A 28 23.38 7.33 20.98
CA ASP A 28 21.93 7.23 20.79
C ASP A 28 21.59 7.03 19.31
N LEU A 29 22.17 7.84 18.40
CA LEU A 29 21.90 7.72 16.95
C LEU A 29 22.44 6.40 16.35
N LEU A 30 23.58 5.90 16.84
CA LEU A 30 24.12 4.58 16.45
C LEU A 30 23.23 3.44 16.94
N LYS A 31 22.71 3.52 18.18
CA LYS A 31 21.82 2.50 18.76
C LYS A 31 20.59 2.25 17.89
N PHE A 32 20.01 3.30 17.32
CA PHE A 32 18.85 3.20 16.42
C PHE A 32 19.22 3.00 14.94
N SER A 33 20.51 2.80 14.65
CA SER A 33 21.03 2.64 13.29
C SER A 33 20.69 3.82 12.38
N PHE A 34 20.48 5.03 12.90
CA PHE A 34 20.28 6.23 12.08
C PHE A 34 21.57 6.69 11.40
N ILE A 35 22.68 6.43 12.07
CA ILE A 35 24.01 6.63 11.53
C ILE A 35 24.79 5.32 11.66
N SER A 36 25.82 5.16 10.83
CA SER A 36 26.80 4.10 10.96
C SER A 36 28.19 4.69 11.13
N GLU A 37 29.00 4.11 12.01
CA GLU A 37 30.40 4.52 12.17
C GLU A 37 31.24 3.94 11.04
N TYR A 38 32.08 4.77 10.44
CA TYR A 38 32.96 4.40 9.35
C TYR A 38 34.43 4.65 9.69
N GLY A 39 35.08 3.65 10.29
CA GLY A 39 36.53 3.41 10.09
C GLY A 39 37.46 3.54 11.31
N LYS A 40 38.29 2.51 11.48
CA LYS A 40 39.75 2.61 11.73
C LYS A 40 40.47 1.29 11.41
N GLU A 41 40.34 0.80 10.18
CA GLU A 41 41.32 -0.13 9.62
C GLU A 41 41.76 0.42 8.27
N SER A 42 43.06 0.40 8.04
CA SER A 42 43.74 0.73 6.79
C SER A 42 43.25 -0.17 5.65
N ALA A 43 42.08 0.13 5.09
CA ALA A 43 41.72 -0.33 3.76
C ALA A 43 42.15 0.78 2.82
N ASP A 44 43.10 0.49 1.93
CA ASP A 44 43.33 1.30 0.75
C ASP A 44 41.97 1.72 0.18
N LEU A 45 41.78 3.02 -0.09
CA LEU A 45 40.61 3.51 -0.81
C LEU A 45 40.36 2.54 -1.98
N PRO A 46 39.14 1.98 -2.17
CA PRO A 46 38.84 1.21 -3.36
C PRO A 46 39.27 2.03 -4.56
N THR A 47 40.36 1.63 -5.20
CA THR A 47 40.91 2.49 -6.24
C THR A 47 39.91 2.51 -7.38
N GLU A 48 39.69 3.67 -8.03
CA GLU A 48 38.85 3.74 -9.23
C GLU A 48 39.26 2.65 -10.24
N SER A 49 40.56 2.31 -10.25
CA SER A 49 41.14 1.19 -11.00
C SER A 49 40.61 -0.20 -10.62
N GLU A 50 40.39 -0.52 -9.34
CA GLU A 50 39.83 -1.82 -8.91
C GLU A 50 38.38 -1.98 -9.36
N ILE A 51 37.55 -0.95 -9.16
CA ILE A 51 36.14 -0.94 -9.62
C ILE A 51 36.10 -1.06 -11.15
N ASN A 52 36.95 -0.32 -11.87
CA ASN A 52 37.03 -0.40 -13.32
C ASN A 52 37.53 -1.76 -13.82
N THR A 53 38.47 -2.39 -13.12
CA THR A 53 38.95 -3.74 -13.44
C THR A 53 37.83 -4.79 -13.25
N LEU A 54 37.04 -4.68 -12.18
CA LEU A 54 35.89 -5.56 -11.97
C LEU A 54 34.79 -5.34 -13.02
N LYS A 55 34.49 -4.08 -13.39
CA LYS A 55 33.54 -3.77 -14.48
C LYS A 55 34.02 -4.34 -15.82
N MET A 56 35.30 -4.19 -16.15
CA MET A 56 35.88 -4.80 -17.34
C MET A 56 35.79 -6.33 -17.32
N ASN A 57 36.04 -6.96 -16.17
CA ASN A 57 35.89 -8.41 -16.00
C ASN A 57 34.44 -8.87 -16.13
N TYR A 58 33.49 -8.10 -15.57
CA TYR A 58 32.06 -8.32 -15.71
C TYR A 58 31.64 -8.27 -17.19
N ASP A 59 32.01 -7.21 -17.91
CA ASP A 59 31.68 -7.03 -19.32
C ASP A 59 32.29 -8.12 -20.21
N ARG A 60 33.52 -8.54 -19.90
CA ARG A 60 34.21 -9.63 -20.59
C ARG A 60 33.49 -10.97 -20.39
N LEU A 61 33.09 -11.30 -19.16
CA LEU A 61 32.38 -12.53 -18.86
C LEU A 61 30.98 -12.53 -19.47
N ASN A 62 30.26 -11.40 -19.40
CA ASN A 62 28.93 -11.27 -19.98
C ASN A 62 28.96 -11.41 -21.51
N SER A 63 29.97 -10.82 -22.17
CA SER A 63 30.23 -11.00 -23.59
C SER A 63 30.52 -12.45 -23.95
N LYS A 64 31.28 -13.17 -23.11
CA LYS A 64 31.58 -14.59 -23.29
C LYS A 64 30.32 -15.47 -23.13
N ILE A 65 29.49 -15.20 -22.12
CA ILE A 65 28.18 -15.86 -21.92
C ILE A 65 27.28 -15.63 -23.13
N HIS A 66 27.23 -14.41 -23.66
CA HIS A 66 26.45 -14.10 -24.85
C HIS A 66 26.94 -14.89 -26.09
N GLY A 67 28.26 -15.03 -26.26
CA GLY A 67 28.86 -15.89 -27.28
C GLY A 67 28.48 -17.37 -27.13
N LEU A 68 28.61 -17.92 -25.92
CA LEU A 68 28.25 -19.31 -25.61
C LEU A 68 26.75 -19.57 -25.79
N ASN A 69 25.89 -18.59 -25.49
CA ASN A 69 24.45 -18.70 -25.75
C ASN A 69 24.12 -18.73 -27.25
N LYS A 70 24.84 -17.96 -28.08
CA LYS A 70 24.70 -18.06 -29.55
C LYS A 70 25.14 -19.42 -30.06
N GLU A 71 26.25 -19.95 -29.56
CA GLU A 71 26.74 -21.29 -29.90
C GLU A 71 25.74 -22.37 -29.44
N LEU A 72 25.22 -22.27 -28.22
CA LEU A 72 24.21 -23.17 -27.68
C LEU A 72 22.95 -23.18 -28.55
N LEU A 73 22.41 -22.01 -28.90
CA LEU A 73 21.25 -21.89 -29.79
C LEU A 73 21.50 -22.51 -31.17
N SER A 74 22.72 -22.36 -31.71
CA SER A 74 23.08 -22.97 -33.00
C SER A 74 23.10 -24.51 -32.94
N ILE A 75 23.62 -25.08 -31.84
CA ILE A 75 23.71 -26.52 -31.61
C ILE A 75 22.34 -27.11 -31.23
N GLU A 76 21.52 -26.39 -30.47
CA GLU A 76 20.14 -26.79 -30.15
C GLU A 76 19.28 -26.83 -31.43
N ARG A 77 19.41 -25.84 -32.33
CA ARG A 77 18.80 -25.89 -33.66
C ARG A 77 19.32 -27.08 -34.49
N GLU A 78 20.63 -27.30 -34.53
CA GLU A 78 21.19 -28.46 -35.24
C GLU A 78 20.64 -29.77 -34.69
N TYR A 79 20.47 -29.88 -33.36
CA TYR A 79 19.88 -31.03 -32.68
C TYR A 79 18.38 -31.21 -33.00
N GLU A 80 17.61 -30.13 -33.14
CA GLU A 80 16.20 -30.18 -33.54
C GLU A 80 16.01 -30.79 -34.94
N TYR A 81 16.89 -30.47 -35.89
CA TYR A 81 16.89 -31.01 -37.26
C TYR A 81 17.49 -32.41 -37.41
N VAL A 82 17.98 -33.03 -36.33
CA VAL A 82 18.45 -34.43 -36.33
C VAL A 82 17.25 -35.37 -36.56
N SER A 83 17.41 -36.34 -37.48
CA SER A 83 16.34 -37.29 -37.83
C SER A 83 15.89 -38.13 -36.63
N ILE A 84 14.63 -38.57 -36.65
CA ILE A 84 14.05 -39.38 -35.56
C ILE A 84 14.90 -40.64 -35.28
N GLY A 85 15.40 -41.31 -36.32
CA GLY A 85 16.29 -42.47 -36.19
C GLY A 85 17.62 -42.14 -35.47
N SER A 86 18.21 -40.98 -35.75
CA SER A 86 19.47 -40.57 -35.10
C SER A 86 19.28 -40.00 -33.69
N LYS A 87 18.07 -39.49 -33.36
CA LYS A 87 17.65 -39.23 -31.97
C LYS A 87 17.44 -40.53 -31.19
N LEU A 88 16.87 -41.57 -31.81
CA LEU A 88 16.69 -42.89 -31.18
C LEU A 88 18.03 -43.60 -30.91
N VAL A 89 18.96 -43.60 -31.87
CA VAL A 89 20.31 -44.19 -31.68
C VAL A 89 21.12 -43.47 -30.60
N SER A 90 20.81 -42.20 -30.30
CA SER A 90 21.46 -41.47 -29.19
C SER A 90 21.15 -42.05 -27.80
N TYR A 91 20.03 -42.78 -27.63
CA TYR A 91 19.73 -43.51 -26.39
C TYR A 91 20.64 -44.73 -26.19
N LEU A 92 21.15 -45.31 -27.27
CA LEU A 92 22.16 -46.38 -27.25
C LEU A 92 23.60 -45.84 -27.13
N GLN A 93 23.75 -44.56 -26.82
CA GLN A 93 25.02 -43.87 -26.65
C GLN A 93 25.94 -43.82 -27.90
N ILE A 94 25.38 -43.85 -29.12
CA ILE A 94 26.15 -43.81 -30.38
C ILE A 94 25.59 -42.70 -31.31
N GLY A 95 26.44 -42.13 -32.18
CA GLY A 95 26.02 -41.25 -33.29
C GLY A 95 25.96 -39.74 -33.02
N LYS A 96 25.55 -38.99 -34.05
CA LYS A 96 25.52 -37.50 -34.11
C LYS A 96 24.69 -36.87 -32.97
N GLY A 97 23.57 -37.50 -32.59
CA GLY A 97 22.70 -37.04 -31.49
C GLY A 97 23.38 -37.04 -30.12
N LYS A 98 24.24 -38.03 -29.80
CA LYS A 98 25.02 -38.04 -28.54
C LYS A 98 26.07 -36.92 -28.50
N LYS A 99 26.75 -36.68 -29.62
CA LYS A 99 27.78 -35.65 -29.74
C LYS A 99 27.18 -34.26 -29.46
N LEU A 100 26.06 -33.94 -30.10
CA LEU A 100 25.34 -32.68 -29.91
C LEU A 100 24.78 -32.55 -28.48
N LYS A 101 24.17 -33.60 -27.91
CA LYS A 101 23.69 -33.59 -26.51
C LYS A 101 24.82 -33.38 -25.49
N SER A 102 26.00 -33.95 -25.75
CA SER A 102 27.19 -33.74 -24.92
C SER A 102 27.71 -32.30 -25.03
N GLN A 103 27.73 -31.71 -26.23
CA GLN A 103 28.10 -30.32 -26.45
C GLN A 103 27.13 -29.34 -25.76
N ILE A 104 25.81 -29.58 -25.89
CA ILE A 104 24.76 -28.81 -25.20
C ILE A 104 24.98 -28.85 -23.67
N SER A 105 25.24 -30.03 -23.11
CA SER A 105 25.48 -30.19 -21.66
C SER A 105 26.75 -29.47 -21.20
N LYS A 106 27.83 -29.54 -21.99
CA LYS A 106 29.08 -28.82 -21.70
C LYS A 106 28.87 -27.30 -21.71
N LEU A 107 28.20 -26.78 -22.75
CA LEU A 107 27.90 -25.35 -22.87
C LEU A 107 26.98 -24.85 -21.75
N LYS A 108 25.92 -25.60 -21.39
CA LYS A 108 25.06 -25.25 -20.24
C LYS A 108 25.82 -25.20 -18.92
N ASN A 109 26.74 -26.14 -18.70
CA ASN A 109 27.58 -26.13 -17.50
C ASN A 109 28.60 -24.98 -17.50
N GLU A 110 29.17 -24.62 -18.65
CA GLU A 110 30.09 -23.49 -18.78
C GLU A 110 29.36 -22.15 -18.56
N ILE A 111 28.19 -21.97 -19.16
CA ILE A 111 27.31 -20.80 -18.93
C ILE A 111 26.97 -20.68 -17.45
N LYS A 112 26.50 -21.77 -16.80
CA LYS A 112 26.16 -21.75 -15.37
C LYS A 112 27.35 -21.35 -14.48
N LYS A 113 28.56 -21.83 -14.78
CA LYS A 113 29.77 -21.44 -14.04
C LYS A 113 30.10 -19.95 -14.22
N MET A 114 29.96 -19.43 -15.44
CA MET A 114 30.20 -18.01 -15.71
C MET A 114 29.13 -17.12 -15.10
N ASP A 115 27.85 -17.50 -15.15
CA ASP A 115 26.76 -16.79 -14.46
C ASP A 115 27.02 -16.67 -12.95
N THR A 116 27.54 -17.73 -12.34
CA THR A 116 27.94 -17.72 -10.92
C THR A 116 29.07 -16.72 -10.66
N GLN A 117 30.09 -16.67 -11.54
CA GLN A 117 31.18 -15.69 -11.44
C GLN A 117 30.70 -14.25 -11.66
N VAL A 118 29.77 -14.04 -12.60
CA VAL A 118 29.14 -12.75 -12.85
C VAL A 118 28.38 -12.25 -11.62
N SER A 119 27.64 -13.15 -10.94
CA SER A 119 26.97 -12.81 -9.68
C SER A 119 27.97 -12.37 -8.60
N ILE A 120 29.06 -13.12 -8.42
CA ILE A 120 30.12 -12.79 -7.45
C ILE A 120 30.75 -11.42 -7.75
N ILE A 121 31.09 -11.16 -9.02
CA ILE A 121 31.69 -9.87 -9.43
C ILE A 121 30.68 -8.73 -9.24
N LYS A 122 29.40 -8.94 -9.56
CA LYS A 122 28.35 -7.95 -9.33
C LYS A 122 28.24 -7.60 -7.84
N ASP A 123 28.23 -8.59 -6.96
CA ASP A 123 28.17 -8.39 -5.52
C ASP A 123 29.42 -7.66 -5.00
N GLN A 124 30.60 -7.95 -5.56
CA GLN A 124 31.84 -7.22 -5.25
C GLN A 124 31.78 -5.75 -5.71
N ILE A 125 31.30 -5.48 -6.92
CA ILE A 125 31.13 -4.11 -7.43
C ILE A 125 30.17 -3.32 -6.54
N LEU A 126 29.03 -3.92 -6.15
CA LEU A 126 28.07 -3.28 -5.25
C LEU A 126 28.72 -2.93 -3.91
N LYS A 127 29.39 -3.88 -3.26
CA LYS A 127 30.10 -3.64 -1.99
C LYS A 127 31.13 -2.51 -2.08
N LEU A 128 31.95 -2.49 -3.14
CA LEU A 128 32.97 -1.44 -3.31
C LEU A 128 32.36 -0.06 -3.62
N ASN A 129 31.27 -0.01 -4.40
CA ASN A 129 30.53 1.22 -4.62
C ASN A 129 29.88 1.73 -3.33
N ASP A 130 29.29 0.84 -2.53
CA ASP A 130 28.68 1.19 -1.24
C ASP A 130 29.75 1.74 -0.27
N GLN A 131 30.94 1.12 -0.22
CA GLN A 131 32.09 1.62 0.54
C GLN A 131 32.55 2.99 0.05
N LYS A 132 32.74 3.17 -1.27
CA LYS A 132 33.15 4.45 -1.87
C LYS A 132 32.12 5.55 -1.59
N GLN A 133 30.84 5.24 -1.74
CA GLN A 133 29.75 6.17 -1.45
C GLN A 133 29.72 6.53 0.04
N SER A 134 29.87 5.55 0.93
CA SER A 134 29.93 5.76 2.38
C SER A 134 31.11 6.65 2.78
N ILE A 135 32.31 6.42 2.23
CA ILE A 135 33.49 7.27 2.46
C ILE A 135 33.24 8.70 1.99
N ASN A 136 32.70 8.87 0.77
CA ASN A 136 32.40 10.19 0.21
C ASN A 136 31.28 10.93 0.95
N GLN A 137 30.43 10.20 1.68
CA GLN A 137 29.31 10.72 2.46
C GLN A 137 29.64 10.83 3.96
N ALA A 138 30.82 10.36 4.41
CA ALA A 138 31.18 10.36 5.81
C ALA A 138 31.49 11.77 6.32
N VAL A 139 30.93 12.09 7.49
CA VAL A 139 31.14 13.35 8.22
C VAL A 139 31.82 13.03 9.54
N ARG A 140 32.75 13.89 9.98
CA ARG A 140 33.46 13.67 11.24
C ARG A 140 32.70 14.33 12.40
N LEU A 141 32.09 13.54 13.27
CA LEU A 141 31.42 13.99 14.49
C LEU A 141 32.19 13.52 15.73
N ASN A 142 32.63 14.47 16.56
CA ASN A 142 33.36 14.20 17.81
C ASN A 142 34.51 13.16 17.65
N GLY A 143 35.28 13.27 16.57
CA GLY A 143 36.41 12.38 16.29
C GLY A 143 36.06 11.06 15.60
N LYS A 144 34.78 10.69 15.48
CA LYS A 144 34.27 9.54 14.72
C LYS A 144 33.84 9.96 13.33
N ASN A 145 34.16 9.15 12.32
CA ASN A 145 33.57 9.32 11.00
C ASN A 145 32.25 8.56 10.96
N VAL A 146 31.17 9.22 10.55
CA VAL A 146 29.84 8.62 10.53
C VAL A 146 29.15 8.90 9.21
N VAL A 147 28.27 8.00 8.79
CA VAL A 147 27.46 8.13 7.57
C VAL A 147 25.99 8.02 7.95
N LEU A 148 25.14 8.80 7.28
CA LEU A 148 23.69 8.69 7.42
C LEU A 148 23.21 7.38 6.77
N THR A 149 22.45 6.56 7.50
CA THR A 149 21.85 5.34 6.94
C THR A 149 20.52 5.67 6.25
N PRO A 150 19.95 4.76 5.43
CA PRO A 150 18.57 4.94 4.93
C PRO A 150 17.53 5.06 6.04
N ILE A 151 17.74 4.41 7.20
CA ILE A 151 16.86 4.53 8.36
C ILE A 151 16.96 5.95 8.95
N GLY A 152 18.18 6.49 9.04
CA GLY A 152 18.41 7.87 9.49
C GLY A 152 17.84 8.91 8.54
N ASP A 153 17.94 8.69 7.22
CA ASP A 153 17.36 9.58 6.21
C ASP A 153 15.83 9.59 6.30
N ASN A 154 15.20 8.42 6.39
CA ASN A 154 13.76 8.32 6.63
C ASN A 154 13.34 8.94 7.97
N MET A 155 14.20 8.87 9.00
CA MET A 155 13.92 9.48 10.31
C MET A 155 13.93 11.00 10.25
N ILE A 156 14.73 11.62 9.38
CA ILE A 156 14.66 13.06 9.12
C ILE A 156 13.25 13.41 8.63
N ASP A 157 12.76 12.70 7.61
CA ASP A 157 11.44 12.96 7.03
C ASP A 157 10.32 12.71 8.04
N GLU A 158 10.43 11.67 8.88
CA GLU A 158 9.48 11.39 9.97
C GLU A 158 9.45 12.52 11.00
N ILE A 159 10.60 13.01 11.46
CA ILE A 159 10.64 14.12 12.44
C ILE A 159 10.13 15.42 11.81
N GLU A 160 10.49 15.72 10.57
CA GLU A 160 10.04 16.93 9.85
C GLU A 160 8.54 16.93 9.57
N ALA A 161 7.95 15.78 9.31
CA ALA A 161 6.51 15.65 9.10
C ALA A 161 5.70 15.73 10.41
N ARG A 162 6.34 15.47 11.55
CA ARG A 162 5.71 15.30 12.86
C ARG A 162 6.16 16.38 13.83
N GLU A 163 5.96 17.64 13.47
CA GLU A 163 6.46 18.81 14.21
C GLU A 163 6.08 18.79 15.71
N ARG A 164 4.93 18.21 16.07
CA ARG A 164 4.48 18.03 17.46
C ARG A 164 5.37 17.12 18.32
N PHE A 165 6.26 16.34 17.70
CA PHE A 165 7.22 15.47 18.37
C PHE A 165 8.58 16.15 18.58
N LEU A 166 8.83 17.33 18.01
CA LEU A 166 10.15 18.00 18.09
C LEU A 166 10.65 18.15 19.53
N SER A 167 9.77 18.46 20.48
CA SER A 167 10.11 18.62 21.90
C SER A 167 10.04 17.33 22.72
N ARG A 168 9.70 16.18 22.11
CA ARG A 168 9.58 14.87 22.78
C ARG A 168 10.88 14.09 22.66
N ASP A 169 11.07 13.11 23.54
CA ASP A 169 12.23 12.23 23.45
C ASP A 169 12.18 11.39 22.16
N LEU A 170 13.33 11.20 21.53
CA LEU A 170 13.48 10.45 20.30
C LEU A 170 12.97 9.01 20.44
N ASN A 171 13.13 8.39 21.62
CA ASN A 171 12.60 7.05 21.88
C ASN A 171 11.07 7.00 21.77
N ASP A 172 10.37 8.05 22.17
CA ASP A 172 8.90 8.07 22.12
C ASP A 172 8.42 8.01 20.67
N LEU A 173 9.05 8.77 19.77
CA LEU A 173 8.74 8.74 18.34
C LEU A 173 9.08 7.38 17.73
N ILE A 174 10.23 6.81 18.07
CA ILE A 174 10.64 5.47 17.61
C ILE A 174 9.62 4.41 18.04
N ASN A 175 9.21 4.42 19.31
CA ASN A 175 8.23 3.47 19.82
C ASN A 175 6.88 3.58 19.09
N ILE A 176 6.44 4.79 18.74
CA ILE A 176 5.21 5.01 17.96
C ILE A 176 5.36 4.47 16.54
N ILE A 177 6.50 4.74 15.91
CA ILE A 177 6.82 4.24 14.57
C ILE A 177 6.85 2.70 14.55
N ASP A 178 7.47 2.08 15.55
CA ASP A 178 7.53 0.62 15.67
C ASP A 178 6.12 0.04 15.87
N GLN A 179 5.30 0.64 16.73
CA GLN A 179 3.90 0.24 16.92
C GLN A 179 3.07 0.35 15.64
N LEU A 180 3.30 1.40 14.85
CA LEU A 180 2.66 1.55 13.54
C LEU A 180 3.08 0.45 12.57
N ASP A 181 4.39 0.19 12.44
CA ASP A 181 4.90 -0.85 11.54
C ASP A 181 4.39 -2.24 11.93
N GLU A 182 4.33 -2.53 13.24
CA GLU A 182 3.76 -3.77 13.77
C GLU A 182 2.27 -3.91 13.46
N GLU A 183 1.45 -2.87 13.69
CA GLU A 183 0.02 -2.94 13.42
C GLU A 183 -0.27 -2.97 11.92
N PHE A 184 0.46 -2.23 11.08
CA PHE A 184 0.34 -2.34 9.62
C PHE A 184 0.68 -3.76 9.14
N SER A 185 1.78 -4.33 9.61
CA SER A 185 2.16 -5.71 9.28
C SER A 185 1.09 -6.71 9.72
N SER A 186 0.58 -6.56 10.94
CA SER A 186 -0.51 -7.39 11.47
C SER A 186 -1.79 -7.28 10.65
N LEU A 187 -2.17 -6.06 10.25
CA LEU A 187 -3.36 -5.84 9.41
C LEU A 187 -3.18 -6.47 8.03
N ILE A 188 -2.01 -6.33 7.41
CA ILE A 188 -1.72 -6.92 6.10
C ILE A 188 -1.79 -8.45 6.17
N ASP A 189 -1.20 -9.06 7.20
CA ASP A 189 -1.25 -10.51 7.42
C ASP A 189 -2.70 -10.99 7.61
N ARG A 190 -3.49 -10.27 8.42
CA ARG A 190 -4.91 -10.58 8.63
C ARG A 190 -5.73 -10.43 7.36
N VAL A 191 -5.46 -9.42 6.51
CA VAL A 191 -6.08 -9.35 5.18
C VAL A 191 -5.67 -10.56 4.35
N GLY A 192 -4.38 -10.90 4.33
CA GLY A 192 -3.87 -12.08 3.64
C GLY A 192 -4.57 -13.36 4.05
N ASP A 193 -4.81 -13.55 5.36
CA ASP A 193 -5.52 -14.70 5.90
C ASP A 193 -6.99 -14.75 5.47
N ILE A 194 -7.71 -13.62 5.58
CA ILE A 194 -9.09 -13.50 5.09
C ILE A 194 -9.15 -13.81 3.58
N MET A 195 -8.17 -13.34 2.82
CA MET A 195 -8.11 -13.51 1.37
C MET A 195 -7.74 -14.93 0.91
N LYS A 196 -7.10 -15.75 1.76
CA LYS A 196 -6.84 -17.17 1.44
C LYS A 196 -8.13 -17.97 1.30
N THR A 197 -9.14 -17.65 2.10
CA THR A 197 -10.44 -18.33 2.15
C THR A 197 -11.56 -17.54 1.49
N GLY A 198 -11.36 -16.23 1.36
CA GLY A 198 -12.27 -15.26 0.77
C GLY A 198 -12.48 -15.44 -0.73
N VAL A 199 -13.72 -15.42 -1.19
CA VAL A 199 -14.06 -15.36 -2.63
C VAL A 199 -14.27 -13.91 -3.09
N PHE A 200 -13.72 -12.93 -2.36
CA PHE A 200 -14.11 -11.53 -2.48
C PHE A 200 -12.98 -10.53 -2.66
N SER A 201 -13.31 -9.28 -3.00
CA SER A 201 -12.34 -8.22 -3.25
C SER A 201 -11.55 -7.88 -1.97
N PRO A 202 -10.22 -7.69 -2.03
CA PRO A 202 -9.40 -7.30 -0.88
C PRO A 202 -9.91 -6.09 -0.10
N ILE A 203 -10.60 -5.16 -0.78
CA ILE A 203 -11.20 -3.98 -0.15
C ILE A 203 -12.21 -4.39 0.94
N TRP A 204 -12.93 -5.49 0.77
CA TRP A 204 -13.84 -6.03 1.80
C TRP A 204 -13.09 -6.56 3.01
N ALA A 205 -11.95 -7.23 2.83
CA ALA A 205 -11.15 -7.71 3.94
C ALA A 205 -10.69 -6.54 4.82
N VAL A 206 -10.19 -5.47 4.20
CA VAL A 206 -9.79 -4.25 4.92
C VAL A 206 -10.97 -3.63 5.66
N TYR A 207 -12.15 -3.53 5.03
CA TYR A 207 -13.34 -3.01 5.69
C TYR A 207 -13.77 -3.84 6.90
N LEU A 208 -13.79 -5.17 6.78
CA LEU A 208 -14.14 -6.05 7.89
C LEU A 208 -13.15 -5.88 9.06
N LEU A 209 -11.87 -5.65 8.78
CA LEU A 209 -10.88 -5.39 9.82
C LEU A 209 -11.05 -4.01 10.45
N ASN A 210 -11.31 -2.97 9.65
CA ASN A 210 -11.47 -1.58 10.12
C ASN A 210 -12.73 -1.39 10.97
N THR A 211 -13.79 -2.13 10.68
CA THR A 211 -15.05 -2.07 11.43
C THR A 211 -15.16 -3.13 12.53
N ASN A 212 -14.09 -3.90 12.77
CA ASN A 212 -14.08 -5.04 13.69
C ASN A 212 -15.18 -6.08 13.39
N LEU A 213 -15.55 -6.20 12.12
CA LEU A 213 -16.55 -7.13 11.59
C LEU A 213 -15.92 -8.43 11.05
N GLY A 214 -14.71 -8.80 11.49
CA GLY A 214 -13.98 -9.97 10.97
C GLY A 214 -14.79 -11.29 11.00
N GLY A 215 -15.73 -11.43 11.95
CA GLY A 215 -16.63 -12.57 12.03
C GLY A 215 -17.58 -12.73 10.83
N LEU A 216 -17.77 -11.68 10.02
CA LEU A 216 -18.64 -11.68 8.83
C LEU A 216 -18.03 -12.40 7.63
N GLU A 217 -16.74 -12.68 7.62
CA GLU A 217 -16.06 -13.34 6.50
C GLU A 217 -16.73 -14.68 6.14
N LYS A 218 -17.03 -15.51 7.14
CA LYS A 218 -17.64 -16.83 6.92
C LYS A 218 -19.01 -16.70 6.27
N ALA A 219 -19.82 -15.74 6.73
CA ALA A 219 -21.11 -15.44 6.15
C ALA A 219 -20.98 -14.96 4.70
N PHE A 220 -19.99 -14.10 4.42
CA PHE A 220 -19.68 -13.65 3.06
C PHE A 220 -19.37 -14.84 2.16
N ASN A 221 -18.45 -15.70 2.57
CA ASN A 221 -18.04 -16.88 1.81
C ASN A 221 -19.19 -17.87 1.58
N SER A 222 -20.11 -17.99 2.54
CA SER A 222 -21.33 -18.78 2.41
C SER A 222 -22.32 -18.17 1.39
N ILE A 223 -22.46 -16.84 1.36
CA ILE A 223 -23.32 -16.12 0.42
C ILE A 223 -22.74 -16.20 -1.00
N SER A 224 -21.46 -15.89 -1.17
CA SER A 224 -20.80 -15.85 -2.48
C SER A 224 -20.80 -17.20 -3.19
N LYS A 225 -20.67 -18.31 -2.46
CA LYS A 225 -20.77 -19.67 -3.02
C LYS A 225 -22.16 -20.03 -3.56
N ARG A 226 -23.22 -19.36 -3.10
CA ARG A 226 -24.62 -19.67 -3.44
C ARG A 226 -25.22 -18.69 -4.44
N GLU A 227 -24.67 -17.49 -4.55
CA GLU A 227 -25.13 -16.48 -5.49
C GLU A 227 -24.57 -16.76 -6.89
N TYR A 228 -25.44 -16.73 -7.90
CA TYR A 228 -25.04 -16.90 -9.30
C TYR A 228 -24.16 -15.75 -9.80
N THR A 229 -24.17 -14.60 -9.11
CA THR A 229 -23.34 -13.45 -9.44
C THR A 229 -22.67 -12.86 -8.19
N TYR A 230 -21.36 -12.77 -8.25
CA TYR A 230 -20.51 -12.20 -7.19
C TYR A 230 -20.96 -10.80 -6.74
N ILE A 231 -21.38 -9.95 -7.68
CA ILE A 231 -21.87 -8.58 -7.45
C ILE A 231 -23.11 -8.56 -6.53
N GLN A 232 -23.96 -9.59 -6.59
CA GLN A 232 -25.13 -9.66 -5.71
C GLN A 232 -24.72 -10.01 -4.28
N ALA A 233 -23.72 -10.88 -4.10
CA ALA A 233 -23.19 -11.22 -2.77
C ALA A 233 -22.63 -9.98 -2.04
N GLU A 234 -21.83 -9.16 -2.72
CA GLU A 234 -21.25 -7.94 -2.14
C GLU A 234 -22.31 -6.91 -1.69
N LYS A 235 -23.38 -6.72 -2.47
CA LYS A 235 -24.48 -5.80 -2.10
C LYS A 235 -25.22 -6.26 -0.85
N ARG A 236 -25.46 -7.56 -0.74
CA ARG A 236 -26.09 -8.16 0.44
C ARG A 236 -25.19 -8.07 1.65
N MET A 237 -23.89 -8.23 1.45
CA MET A 237 -22.89 -8.10 2.50
C MET A 237 -22.78 -6.68 3.03
N MET A 238 -22.79 -5.67 2.17
CA MET A 238 -22.88 -4.28 2.63
C MET A 238 -24.13 -4.02 3.48
N THR A 239 -25.25 -4.62 3.10
CA THR A 239 -26.49 -4.52 3.89
C THR A 239 -26.34 -5.23 5.23
N LEU A 240 -25.78 -6.43 5.26
CA LEU A 240 -25.53 -7.17 6.50
C LEU A 240 -24.53 -6.47 7.44
N SER A 241 -23.47 -5.87 6.90
CA SER A 241 -22.50 -5.11 7.69
C SER A 241 -23.14 -3.91 8.39
N ILE A 242 -24.02 -3.17 7.69
CA ILE A 242 -24.82 -2.10 8.30
C ILE A 242 -25.68 -2.63 9.46
N ASN A 243 -26.25 -3.83 9.31
CA ASN A 243 -27.03 -4.44 10.37
C ASN A 243 -26.20 -4.94 11.55
N PHE A 244 -25.02 -5.48 11.29
CA PHE A 244 -24.15 -5.97 12.35
C PHE A 244 -23.58 -4.80 13.17
N MET A 245 -23.29 -3.66 12.52
CA MET A 245 -22.95 -2.42 13.24
C MET A 245 -24.08 -1.98 14.20
N ARG A 246 -25.35 -2.22 13.84
CA ARG A 246 -26.51 -1.96 14.70
C ARG A 246 -26.69 -2.99 15.82
N ASN A 247 -26.35 -4.24 15.56
CA ASN A 247 -26.50 -5.33 16.52
C ASN A 247 -25.28 -6.26 16.45
N PRO A 248 -24.19 -5.91 17.17
CA PRO A 248 -22.96 -6.69 17.16
C PRO A 248 -23.12 -8.12 17.70
N GLN A 249 -24.20 -8.38 18.46
CA GLN A 249 -24.53 -9.68 19.02
C GLN A 249 -25.37 -10.55 18.06
N LEU A 250 -25.67 -10.04 16.86
CA LEU A 250 -26.44 -10.77 15.87
C LEU A 250 -25.63 -11.95 15.34
N SER A 251 -26.02 -13.17 15.74
CA SER A 251 -25.51 -14.39 15.11
C SER A 251 -25.94 -14.41 13.65
N ILE A 252 -24.98 -14.32 12.73
CA ILE A 252 -25.29 -14.41 11.30
C ILE A 252 -25.38 -15.88 10.92
N SER A 253 -26.59 -16.27 10.57
CA SER A 253 -26.89 -17.61 10.06
C SER A 253 -26.23 -17.80 8.71
N ASP A 254 -25.64 -18.99 8.51
CA ASP A 254 -25.09 -19.43 7.24
C ASP A 254 -26.19 -19.77 6.20
N THR A 255 -27.48 -19.56 6.51
CA THR A 255 -28.59 -19.88 5.61
C THR A 255 -29.16 -18.66 4.91
N ASN A 256 -29.39 -18.79 3.59
CA ASN A 256 -29.93 -17.70 2.77
C ASN A 256 -31.32 -17.23 3.27
N ARG A 257 -32.10 -18.14 3.84
CA ARG A 257 -33.43 -17.84 4.38
C ARG A 257 -33.38 -16.88 5.57
N ASP A 258 -32.42 -17.05 6.46
CA ASP A 258 -32.29 -16.19 7.64
C ASP A 258 -31.68 -14.84 7.26
N ILE A 259 -30.74 -14.82 6.32
CA ILE A 259 -30.23 -13.58 5.72
C ILE A 259 -31.38 -12.77 5.09
N LEU A 260 -32.26 -13.41 4.31
CA LEU A 260 -33.42 -12.75 3.72
C LEU A 260 -34.41 -12.22 4.78
N LYS A 261 -34.56 -12.91 5.91
CA LYS A 261 -35.38 -12.41 7.03
C LYS A 261 -34.75 -11.16 7.64
N ILE A 262 -33.42 -11.15 7.83
CA ILE A 262 -32.67 -10.00 8.33
C ILE A 262 -32.84 -8.82 7.36
N GLU A 263 -32.59 -9.03 6.06
CA GLU A 263 -32.72 -7.99 5.02
C GLU A 263 -34.14 -7.42 4.95
N ARG A 264 -35.18 -8.26 5.05
CA ARG A 264 -36.57 -7.80 5.10
C ARG A 264 -36.85 -6.97 6.36
N LYS A 265 -36.42 -7.45 7.53
CA LYS A 265 -36.59 -6.71 8.79
C LYS A 265 -35.94 -5.33 8.72
N MET A 266 -34.71 -5.27 8.21
CA MET A 266 -34.00 -4.01 7.96
C MET A 266 -34.79 -3.10 7.02
N GLN A 267 -35.31 -3.61 5.91
CA GLN A 267 -36.05 -2.81 4.93
C GLN A 267 -37.24 -2.07 5.56
N TYR A 268 -37.90 -2.64 6.57
CA TYR A 268 -38.98 -2.00 7.29
C TYR A 268 -38.50 -1.03 8.37
N GLU A 269 -37.46 -1.39 9.12
CA GLU A 269 -36.92 -0.54 10.20
C GLU A 269 -36.28 0.75 9.65
N TYR A 270 -35.51 0.66 8.56
CA TYR A 270 -34.89 1.80 7.89
C TYR A 270 -35.88 2.66 7.07
N ARG A 271 -37.19 2.43 7.13
CA ARG A 271 -38.18 3.32 6.52
C ARG A 271 -38.68 4.41 7.47
N LYS A 272 -38.56 4.22 8.79
CA LYS A 272 -39.20 5.13 9.77
C LYS A 272 -38.42 6.41 10.06
N ASP A 273 -37.09 6.43 9.89
CA ASP A 273 -36.24 7.59 10.23
C ASP A 273 -35.01 7.69 9.30
N ASN A 274 -35.22 7.63 7.98
CA ASN A 274 -34.14 7.59 7.00
C ASN A 274 -33.92 8.92 6.26
N PRO A 275 -32.83 9.66 6.55
CA PRO A 275 -32.53 10.92 5.88
C PRO A 275 -32.13 10.72 4.41
N ALA A 276 -32.12 9.49 3.87
CA ALA A 276 -31.94 9.24 2.44
C ALA A 276 -32.98 9.97 1.59
N HIS A 277 -34.21 10.16 2.08
CA HIS A 277 -35.21 10.95 1.35
C HIS A 277 -34.76 12.40 1.25
N ASP A 278 -34.40 13.02 2.37
CA ASP A 278 -33.97 14.41 2.43
C ASP A 278 -32.69 14.66 1.62
N ILE A 279 -31.70 13.76 1.70
CA ILE A 279 -30.48 13.80 0.87
C ILE A 279 -30.86 13.70 -0.62
N LYS A 280 -31.74 12.75 -0.97
CA LYS A 280 -32.12 12.50 -2.37
C LYS A 280 -32.92 13.64 -2.97
N GLU A 281 -33.87 14.21 -2.23
CA GLU A 281 -34.63 15.39 -2.66
C GLU A 281 -33.70 16.59 -2.83
N SER A 282 -32.85 16.85 -1.85
CA SER A 282 -31.90 17.97 -1.87
C SER A 282 -30.89 17.89 -3.02
N LEU A 283 -30.60 16.67 -3.49
CA LEU A 283 -29.66 16.42 -4.58
C LEU A 283 -30.33 16.07 -5.92
N TYR A 284 -31.66 16.11 -6.01
CA TYR A 284 -32.41 15.70 -7.20
C TYR A 284 -32.05 16.52 -8.45
N ALA A 285 -31.70 17.80 -8.25
CA ALA A 285 -31.34 18.73 -9.31
C ALA A 285 -30.01 18.41 -10.03
N TYR A 286 -29.14 17.59 -9.45
CA TYR A 286 -27.77 17.37 -9.96
C TYR A 286 -27.62 16.13 -10.87
N ALA A 287 -28.72 15.64 -11.46
CA ALA A 287 -28.72 14.55 -12.45
C ALA A 287 -27.87 13.30 -12.09
N LEU A 288 -27.89 12.91 -10.81
CA LEU A 288 -27.03 11.85 -10.28
C LEU A 288 -27.22 10.48 -10.96
N SER A 289 -26.12 9.76 -11.13
CA SER A 289 -26.11 8.39 -11.66
C SER A 289 -26.90 7.43 -10.77
N GLN A 290 -27.38 6.32 -11.35
CA GLN A 290 -28.10 5.29 -10.59
C GLN A 290 -27.26 4.64 -9.48
N LYS A 291 -25.93 4.56 -9.65
CA LYS A 291 -25.02 4.06 -8.61
C LYS A 291 -24.98 5.00 -7.41
N ILE A 292 -24.87 6.30 -7.65
CA ILE A 292 -24.83 7.32 -6.60
C ILE A 292 -26.18 7.38 -5.85
N LYS A 293 -27.31 7.27 -6.55
CA LYS A 293 -28.63 7.20 -5.90
C LYS A 293 -28.76 6.01 -4.94
N LYS A 294 -28.14 4.88 -5.26
CA LYS A 294 -28.05 3.72 -4.35
C LYS A 294 -27.15 4.02 -3.17
N ALA A 295 -25.98 4.62 -3.39
CA ALA A 295 -25.08 5.03 -2.33
C ALA A 295 -25.76 5.98 -1.33
N ILE A 296 -26.47 7.02 -1.81
CA ILE A 296 -27.29 7.93 -0.97
C ILE A 296 -28.26 7.16 -0.06
N THR A 297 -28.95 6.17 -0.62
CA THR A 297 -29.92 5.37 0.16
C THR A 297 -29.23 4.63 1.31
N MET A 298 -28.01 4.15 1.08
CA MET A 298 -27.24 3.41 2.08
C MET A 298 -26.57 4.34 3.10
N ILE A 299 -26.08 5.50 2.66
CA ILE A 299 -25.60 6.58 3.54
C ILE A 299 -26.71 7.02 4.49
N GLY A 300 -27.92 7.25 3.99
CA GLY A 300 -29.05 7.59 4.85
C GLY A 300 -29.35 6.52 5.91
N ARG A 301 -29.22 5.23 5.56
CA ARG A 301 -29.37 4.13 6.54
C ARG A 301 -28.29 4.16 7.63
N LEU A 302 -27.06 4.53 7.29
CA LEU A 302 -25.97 4.69 8.26
C LEU A 302 -26.30 5.81 9.25
N PHE A 303 -26.81 6.96 8.77
CA PHE A 303 -27.25 8.05 9.65
C PHE A 303 -28.47 7.71 10.50
N SER A 304 -29.43 6.94 9.97
CA SER A 304 -30.52 6.38 10.79
C SER A 304 -29.96 5.52 11.92
N ASN A 305 -29.01 4.65 11.60
CA ASN A 305 -28.39 3.78 12.58
C ASN A 305 -27.66 4.59 13.67
N TRP A 306 -26.86 5.57 13.25
CA TRP A 306 -26.19 6.49 14.15
C TRP A 306 -27.16 7.18 15.11
N SER A 307 -28.23 7.77 14.57
CA SER A 307 -29.23 8.50 15.35
C SER A 307 -29.93 7.61 16.39
N LEU A 308 -30.13 6.32 16.08
CA LEU A 308 -30.70 5.35 17.03
C LEU A 308 -29.77 5.04 18.21
N HIS A 309 -28.46 4.99 17.99
CA HIS A 309 -27.49 4.63 19.02
C HIS A 309 -26.99 5.84 19.83
N HIS A 310 -26.98 7.03 19.23
CA HIS A 310 -26.41 8.24 19.84
C HIS A 310 -27.46 9.31 20.16
N GLY A 311 -28.73 9.07 19.82
CA GLY A 311 -29.86 9.96 20.14
C GLY A 311 -29.84 11.31 19.41
N SER A 312 -28.87 11.56 18.53
CA SER A 312 -28.68 12.84 17.86
C SER A 312 -28.87 12.71 16.34
N LYS A 313 -29.93 13.36 15.82
CA LYS A 313 -30.09 13.61 14.38
C LYS A 313 -29.20 14.74 13.87
N ALA A 314 -28.63 15.56 14.77
CA ALA A 314 -27.91 16.79 14.43
C ALA A 314 -26.70 16.55 13.52
N LEU A 315 -25.95 15.46 13.72
CA LEU A 315 -24.82 15.11 12.84
C LEU A 315 -25.28 14.82 11.41
N GLY A 316 -26.41 14.13 11.25
CA GLY A 316 -27.01 13.87 9.95
C GLY A 316 -27.50 15.15 9.28
N ASP A 317 -28.19 16.01 10.02
CA ASP A 317 -28.70 17.29 9.51
C ASP A 317 -27.57 18.23 9.09
N GLU A 318 -26.49 18.29 9.89
CA GLU A 318 -25.28 19.06 9.59
C GLU A 318 -24.57 18.51 8.36
N TYR A 319 -24.41 17.18 8.27
CA TYR A 319 -23.85 16.52 7.09
C TYR A 319 -24.65 16.88 5.82
N VAL A 320 -25.99 16.81 5.88
CA VAL A 320 -26.86 17.17 4.75
C VAL A 320 -26.69 18.63 4.36
N LYS A 321 -26.70 19.54 5.33
CA LYS A 321 -26.49 20.98 5.10
C LYS A 321 -25.16 21.25 4.42
N ASN A 322 -24.08 20.64 4.90
CA ASN A 322 -22.73 20.79 4.34
C ASN A 322 -22.64 20.18 2.94
N LEU A 323 -23.24 19.01 2.72
CA LEU A 323 -23.31 18.35 1.43
C LEU A 323 -24.02 19.22 0.38
N ILE A 324 -25.17 19.80 0.72
CA ILE A 324 -25.90 20.71 -0.17
C ILE A 324 -25.04 21.93 -0.54
N LYS A 325 -24.34 22.49 0.45
CA LYS A 325 -23.42 23.61 0.23
C LYS A 325 -22.31 23.22 -0.76
N ILE A 326 -21.68 22.05 -0.59
CA ILE A 326 -20.61 21.56 -1.48
C ILE A 326 -21.11 21.38 -2.91
N PHE A 327 -22.32 20.83 -3.11
CA PHE A 327 -22.89 20.66 -4.44
C PHE A 327 -23.26 22.00 -5.11
N LYS A 328 -23.59 23.03 -4.32
CA LYS A 328 -23.84 24.40 -4.82
C LYS A 328 -22.55 25.13 -5.15
N ASP A 329 -21.59 25.12 -4.23
CA ASP A 329 -20.36 25.91 -4.30
C ASP A 329 -19.30 25.25 -5.21
N GLN A 330 -19.42 23.94 -5.46
CA GLN A 330 -18.53 23.15 -6.33
C GLN A 330 -17.03 23.37 -6.06
N PRO A 331 -16.58 23.23 -4.80
CA PRO A 331 -15.23 23.66 -4.38
C PRO A 331 -14.10 22.88 -5.06
N ILE A 332 -14.39 21.68 -5.61
CA ILE A 332 -13.43 20.80 -6.28
C ILE A 332 -13.74 20.61 -7.77
N GLY A 333 -14.59 21.47 -8.35
CA GLY A 333 -14.89 21.53 -9.78
C GLY A 333 -16.20 20.87 -10.21
N SER A 334 -16.35 20.64 -11.52
CA SER A 334 -17.63 20.23 -12.12
C SER A 334 -18.17 18.89 -11.62
N LEU A 335 -19.44 18.91 -11.18
CA LEU A 335 -20.21 17.73 -10.78
C LEU A 335 -20.60 16.81 -11.95
N SER A 336 -20.32 17.19 -13.20
CA SER A 336 -20.49 16.30 -14.35
C SER A 336 -19.48 15.14 -14.38
N ASN A 337 -18.46 15.19 -13.53
CA ASN A 337 -17.47 14.14 -13.35
C ASN A 337 -17.83 13.29 -12.13
N ASP A 338 -18.15 12.00 -12.35
CA ASP A 338 -18.51 11.06 -11.29
C ASP A 338 -17.48 11.05 -10.13
N LYS A 339 -16.16 11.19 -10.42
CA LYS A 339 -15.09 11.27 -9.41
C LYS A 339 -15.27 12.43 -8.43
N VAL A 340 -15.70 13.59 -8.94
CA VAL A 340 -16.00 14.79 -8.13
C VAL A 340 -17.22 14.54 -7.26
N VAL A 341 -18.21 13.81 -7.80
CA VAL A 341 -19.42 13.47 -7.05
C VAL A 341 -19.09 12.53 -5.89
N TYR A 342 -18.26 11.51 -6.08
CA TYR A 342 -17.80 10.63 -4.99
C TYR A 342 -17.04 11.41 -3.91
N ALA A 343 -16.11 12.27 -4.30
CA ALA A 343 -15.37 13.14 -3.38
C ALA A 343 -16.31 14.06 -2.57
N SER A 344 -17.39 14.56 -3.20
CA SER A 344 -18.36 15.46 -2.56
C SER A 344 -19.12 14.82 -1.39
N PHE A 345 -19.27 13.49 -1.36
CA PHE A 345 -19.87 12.79 -0.21
C PHE A 345 -18.92 12.64 0.98
N VAL A 346 -17.61 12.79 0.75
CA VAL A 346 -16.57 12.67 1.78
C VAL A 346 -16.28 14.02 2.42
N ILE A 347 -16.28 15.10 1.61
CA ILE A 347 -15.95 16.47 2.05
C ILE A 347 -16.72 16.97 3.29
N PRO A 348 -18.02 16.66 3.51
CA PRO A 348 -18.74 17.13 4.69
C PRO A 348 -18.14 16.67 6.03
N PHE A 349 -17.34 15.60 6.04
CA PHE A 349 -16.65 15.11 7.23
C PHE A 349 -15.27 15.74 7.44
N ILE A 350 -14.76 16.51 6.47
CA ILE A 350 -13.45 17.16 6.56
C ILE A 350 -13.59 18.39 7.46
N GLY A 351 -12.98 18.33 8.65
CA GLY A 351 -12.96 19.47 9.57
C GLY A 351 -12.14 20.67 9.06
N ASP A 352 -11.05 20.40 8.34
CA ASP A 352 -10.16 21.41 7.76
C ASP A 352 -10.02 21.23 6.25
N LEU A 353 -10.76 22.04 5.49
CA LEU A 353 -10.75 22.00 4.03
C LEU A 353 -9.42 22.44 3.42
N SER A 354 -8.52 23.10 4.17
CA SER A 354 -7.21 23.46 3.65
C SER A 354 -6.36 22.22 3.33
N LYS A 355 -6.53 21.13 4.08
CA LYS A 355 -5.88 19.83 3.84
C LYS A 355 -6.20 19.26 2.46
N LEU A 356 -7.41 19.51 1.97
CA LEU A 356 -7.86 19.02 0.67
C LEU A 356 -7.03 19.58 -0.47
N ASN A 357 -6.63 20.85 -0.41
CA ASN A 357 -5.82 21.47 -1.45
C ASN A 357 -4.43 20.83 -1.53
N PHE A 358 -3.80 20.59 -0.37
CA PHE A 358 -2.52 19.91 -0.29
C PHE A 358 -2.57 18.53 -0.96
N PHE A 359 -3.56 17.69 -0.63
CA PHE A 359 -3.66 16.36 -1.23
C PHE A 359 -4.13 16.36 -2.68
N ASN A 360 -4.94 17.34 -3.11
CA ASN A 360 -5.29 17.48 -4.52
C ASN A 360 -4.05 17.78 -5.37
N ASP A 361 -3.15 18.64 -4.88
CA ASP A 361 -1.89 18.95 -5.57
C ASP A 361 -0.95 17.75 -5.56
N LEU A 362 -0.83 17.07 -4.43
CA LEU A 362 0.05 15.91 -4.27
C LEU A 362 -0.39 14.71 -5.12
N LEU A 363 -1.69 14.48 -5.24
CA LEU A 363 -2.29 13.34 -5.96
C LEU A 363 -2.76 13.73 -7.36
N ARG A 364 -2.40 14.92 -7.87
CA ARG A 364 -2.88 15.45 -9.16
C ARG A 364 -2.59 14.53 -10.34
N ASP A 365 -1.47 13.81 -10.27
CA ASP A 365 -0.97 12.95 -11.35
C ASP A 365 -1.58 11.54 -11.29
N ILE A 366 -2.45 11.26 -10.30
CA ILE A 366 -3.28 10.05 -10.24
C ILE A 366 -4.50 10.24 -11.16
N PRO A 367 -4.56 9.58 -12.33
CA PRO A 367 -5.57 9.90 -13.36
C PRO A 367 -6.98 9.46 -12.96
N GLU A 368 -7.09 8.46 -12.07
CA GLU A 368 -8.35 7.85 -11.64
C GLU A 368 -8.54 7.95 -10.12
N GLY A 369 -9.46 8.82 -9.69
CA GLY A 369 -9.86 8.90 -8.29
C GLY A 369 -9.09 9.90 -7.43
N SER A 370 -8.14 10.65 -7.98
CA SER A 370 -7.34 11.64 -7.23
C SER A 370 -8.15 12.51 -6.29
N LYS A 371 -9.26 13.10 -6.75
CA LYS A 371 -10.14 13.93 -5.92
C LYS A 371 -10.82 13.16 -4.79
N PHE A 372 -11.20 11.91 -5.04
CA PHE A 372 -11.79 11.05 -4.01
C PHE A 372 -10.74 10.69 -2.96
N PHE A 373 -9.56 10.23 -3.38
CA PHE A 373 -8.47 9.88 -2.46
C PHE A 373 -7.93 11.09 -1.72
N ALA A 374 -7.83 12.26 -2.36
CA ALA A 374 -7.48 13.51 -1.70
C ALA A 374 -8.51 13.89 -0.62
N SER A 375 -9.81 13.75 -0.91
CA SER A 375 -10.84 13.95 0.10
C SER A 375 -10.74 12.96 1.25
N VAL A 376 -10.41 11.70 1.00
CA VAL A 376 -10.25 10.72 2.09
C VAL A 376 -8.98 10.98 2.90
N SER A 377 -7.85 11.32 2.25
CA SER A 377 -6.62 11.70 2.96
C SER A 377 -6.83 12.93 3.85
N ALA A 378 -7.63 13.89 3.40
CA ALA A 378 -7.97 15.08 4.18
C ALA A 378 -8.87 14.80 5.40
N LEU A 379 -9.47 13.61 5.52
CA LEU A 379 -10.24 13.22 6.71
C LEU A 379 -9.38 12.79 7.89
N PHE A 380 -8.13 12.39 7.64
CA PHE A 380 -7.29 11.92 8.72
C PHE A 380 -7.08 13.03 9.76
N PRO A 381 -7.06 12.68 11.06
CA PRO A 381 -6.94 13.66 12.12
C PRO A 381 -5.55 14.32 12.18
N TRP A 382 -4.56 13.77 11.50
CA TRP A 382 -3.17 14.23 11.49
C TRP A 382 -2.96 15.43 10.57
N ASP A 383 -1.85 16.15 10.76
CA ASP A 383 -1.43 17.19 9.81
C ASP A 383 -1.18 16.60 8.42
N VAL A 384 -1.25 17.43 7.38
CA VAL A 384 -1.07 16.99 5.98
C VAL A 384 0.25 16.25 5.74
N LYS A 385 1.35 16.68 6.36
CA LYS A 385 2.65 16.01 6.22
C LYS A 385 2.69 14.69 6.99
N GLU A 386 2.17 14.69 8.21
CA GLU A 386 2.10 13.48 9.06
C GLU A 386 1.21 12.41 8.43
N THR A 387 0.03 12.78 7.92
CA THR A 387 -0.83 11.90 7.14
C THR A 387 -0.08 11.30 5.96
N TRP A 388 0.65 12.12 5.19
CA TRP A 388 1.40 11.63 4.05
C TRP A 388 2.47 10.61 4.46
N MET A 389 3.22 10.89 5.54
CA MET A 389 4.23 9.95 6.04
C MET A 389 3.63 8.62 6.50
N ILE A 390 2.48 8.65 7.16
CA ILE A 390 1.78 7.42 7.57
C ILE A 390 1.31 6.61 6.35
N LEU A 391 0.85 7.28 5.29
CA LEU A 391 0.48 6.62 4.03
C LEU A 391 1.69 5.98 3.34
N LEU A 392 2.83 6.70 3.27
CA LEU A 392 4.09 6.14 2.74
C LEU A 392 4.56 4.94 3.57
N ARG A 393 4.43 5.01 4.89
CA ARG A 393 4.78 3.90 5.78
C ARG A 393 3.88 2.69 5.57
N ALA A 394 2.58 2.89 5.39
CA ALA A 394 1.66 1.82 5.03
C ALA A 394 2.05 1.18 3.69
N GLU A 395 2.36 1.99 2.67
CA GLU A 395 2.86 1.53 1.37
C GLU A 395 4.16 0.71 1.51
N MET A 396 5.13 1.17 2.31
CA MET A 396 6.37 0.44 2.56
C MET A 396 6.11 -0.93 3.22
N ASN A 397 5.19 -1.00 4.18
CA ASN A 397 4.83 -2.28 4.82
C ASN A 397 4.11 -3.22 3.85
N ILE A 398 3.24 -2.69 2.97
CA ILE A 398 2.63 -3.46 1.86
C ILE A 398 3.72 -4.03 0.95
N LEU A 399 4.67 -3.21 0.52
CA LEU A 399 5.78 -3.62 -0.35
C LEU A 399 6.67 -4.70 0.29
N ARG A 400 6.96 -4.60 1.60
CA ARG A 400 7.71 -5.62 2.35
C ARG A 400 6.95 -6.95 2.40
N ALA A 401 5.65 -6.92 2.66
CA ALA A 401 4.81 -8.11 2.70
C ALA A 401 4.68 -8.80 1.30
N GLN A 402 4.79 -8.02 0.22
CA GLN A 402 4.65 -8.48 -1.18
C GLN A 402 5.77 -9.38 -1.73
N SER A 403 6.67 -9.91 -0.90
CA SER A 403 7.51 -11.06 -1.26
C SER A 403 6.69 -12.31 -1.69
N ALA A 404 5.36 -12.32 -1.53
CA ALA A 404 4.44 -13.12 -2.34
C ALA A 404 3.03 -12.47 -2.52
N LYS A 405 2.74 -12.02 -3.75
CA LYS A 405 1.40 -11.80 -4.39
C LYS A 405 0.55 -10.56 -3.98
N PHE A 406 0.22 -9.79 -5.03
CA PHE A 406 -0.76 -8.69 -5.21
C PHE A 406 -0.50 -7.32 -4.53
N VAL A 407 -0.55 -6.22 -5.31
CA VAL A 407 -1.61 -5.18 -5.29
C VAL A 407 -1.51 -4.25 -6.53
N PRO A 408 -2.64 -3.90 -7.20
CA PRO A 408 -2.82 -2.73 -8.06
C PRO A 408 -2.91 -1.48 -7.17
N GLU A 409 -2.03 -0.51 -7.41
CA GLU A 409 -2.09 0.87 -6.89
C GLU A 409 -1.99 0.93 -5.34
N LEU A 410 -0.75 1.12 -4.85
CA LEU A 410 -0.37 0.95 -3.44
C LEU A 410 -1.01 1.97 -2.51
N ILE A 411 -1.33 3.16 -3.02
CA ILE A 411 -1.73 4.32 -2.22
C ILE A 411 -3.19 4.25 -1.78
N GLU A 412 -4.07 3.71 -2.62
CA GLU A 412 -5.48 3.47 -2.33
C GLU A 412 -5.62 2.43 -1.22
N TYR A 413 -4.81 1.37 -1.31
CA TYR A 413 -4.78 0.31 -0.31
C TYR A 413 -4.13 0.77 0.99
N ALA A 414 -3.01 1.50 0.92
CA ALA A 414 -2.39 2.16 2.07
C ALA A 414 -3.37 3.06 2.81
N LEU A 415 -4.14 3.86 2.06
CA LEU A 415 -5.16 4.74 2.61
C LEU A 415 -6.27 3.97 3.32
N LEU A 416 -6.80 2.90 2.72
CA LEU A 416 -7.81 2.08 3.38
C LEU A 416 -7.26 1.37 4.63
N LEU A 417 -6.01 0.93 4.65
CA LEU A 417 -5.38 0.36 5.85
C LEU A 417 -5.18 1.41 6.95
N ALA A 418 -4.70 2.61 6.60
CA ALA A 418 -4.46 3.69 7.55
C ALA A 418 -5.73 4.18 8.24
N MET A 419 -6.91 3.96 7.63
CA MET A 419 -8.20 4.22 8.26
C MET A 419 -8.50 3.31 9.46
N ASN A 420 -7.71 2.27 9.71
CA ASN A 420 -7.93 1.40 10.85
C ASN A 420 -7.90 2.19 12.17
N PRO A 421 -8.92 2.05 13.05
CA PRO A 421 -8.97 2.82 14.28
C PRO A 421 -7.74 2.65 15.17
N LYS A 422 -7.11 1.47 15.16
CA LYS A 422 -5.89 1.24 15.96
C LYS A 422 -4.72 2.08 15.49
N ILE A 423 -4.51 2.19 14.17
CA ILE A 423 -3.49 3.06 13.56
C ILE A 423 -3.73 4.51 13.99
N ILE A 424 -4.99 4.96 13.94
CA ILE A 424 -5.38 6.31 14.38
C ILE A 424 -5.11 6.53 15.87
N THR A 425 -5.41 5.54 16.71
CA THR A 425 -5.20 5.66 18.16
C THR A 425 -3.73 5.62 18.60
N ILE A 426 -2.86 4.94 17.85
CA ILE A 426 -1.40 4.95 18.11
C ILE A 426 -0.87 6.39 17.98
N GLU A 427 -1.38 7.12 16.99
CA GLU A 427 -0.92 8.46 16.65
C GLU A 427 -1.65 9.58 17.40
N ASN A 428 -2.92 9.38 17.74
CA ASN A 428 -3.75 10.42 18.35
C ASN A 428 -4.66 9.86 19.42
N SER A 429 -4.82 10.62 20.50
CA SER A 429 -5.88 10.36 21.48
C SER A 429 -7.24 10.54 20.80
N PHE A 430 -7.94 9.44 20.56
CA PHE A 430 -9.27 9.42 19.95
C PHE A 430 -10.32 9.36 21.06
N SER A 431 -11.20 10.35 21.16
CA SER A 431 -12.33 10.26 22.10
C SER A 431 -13.30 9.14 21.68
N GLN A 432 -14.06 8.59 22.61
CA GLN A 432 -15.02 7.52 22.30
C GLN A 432 -16.05 7.97 21.24
N SER A 433 -16.52 9.22 21.30
CA SER A 433 -17.45 9.76 20.31
C SER A 433 -16.83 9.83 18.91
N GLN A 434 -15.55 10.23 18.80
CA GLN A 434 -14.84 10.25 17.52
C GLN A 434 -14.58 8.83 17.00
N TYR A 435 -14.26 7.90 17.91
CA TYR A 435 -14.11 6.49 17.59
C TYR A 435 -15.40 5.90 17.00
N ASP A 436 -16.52 6.18 17.63
CA ASP A 436 -17.83 5.70 17.19
C ASP A 436 -18.19 6.34 15.83
N GLU A 437 -17.99 7.65 15.66
CA GLU A 437 -18.24 8.33 14.39
C GLU A 437 -17.38 7.74 13.26
N TRP A 438 -16.10 7.52 13.55
CA TRP A 438 -15.15 6.99 12.58
C TRP A 438 -15.53 5.57 12.13
N THR A 439 -15.86 4.70 13.08
CA THR A 439 -16.14 3.27 12.82
C THR A 439 -17.55 3.00 12.30
N GLN A 440 -18.54 3.80 12.70
CA GLN A 440 -19.95 3.55 12.38
C GLN A 440 -20.48 4.42 11.22
N LEU A 441 -19.80 5.53 10.90
CA LEU A 441 -20.19 6.43 9.80
C LEU A 441 -19.09 6.57 8.75
N ILE A 442 -17.92 7.09 9.13
CA ILE A 442 -16.88 7.51 8.17
C ILE A 442 -16.34 6.31 7.38
N ILE A 443 -15.80 5.29 8.06
CA ILE A 443 -15.29 4.06 7.41
C ILE A 443 -16.36 3.40 6.52
N PRO A 444 -17.61 3.15 6.99
CA PRO A 444 -18.65 2.56 6.15
C PRO A 444 -19.03 3.39 4.91
N ILE A 445 -19.10 4.72 5.03
CA ILE A 445 -19.41 5.60 3.90
C ILE A 445 -18.27 5.55 2.88
N ILE A 446 -17.02 5.68 3.32
CA ILE A 446 -15.86 5.65 2.42
C ILE A 446 -15.74 4.30 1.74
N HIS A 447 -15.94 3.20 2.48
CA HIS A 447 -15.91 1.88 1.89
C HIS A 447 -17.02 1.69 0.84
N LEU A 448 -18.24 2.17 1.11
CA LEU A 448 -19.33 2.16 0.14
C LEU A 448 -19.01 2.97 -1.12
N LEU A 449 -18.43 4.16 -0.95
CA LEU A 449 -18.03 5.02 -2.06
C LEU A 449 -16.87 4.38 -2.83
N ALA A 450 -15.82 3.92 -2.16
CA ALA A 450 -14.68 3.23 -2.74
C ALA A 450 -15.11 1.97 -3.50
N TYR A 451 -16.00 1.15 -2.94
CA TYR A 451 -16.57 0.00 -3.62
C TYR A 451 -17.32 0.45 -4.88
N THR A 452 -18.27 1.37 -4.78
CA THR A 452 -19.09 1.80 -5.94
C THR A 452 -18.28 2.52 -7.02
N PHE A 453 -17.20 3.19 -6.61
CA PHE A 453 -16.23 3.91 -7.44
C PHE A 453 -15.27 2.94 -8.14
N LEU A 454 -14.52 2.13 -7.36
CA LEU A 454 -13.45 1.26 -7.83
C LEU A 454 -13.93 -0.07 -8.44
N GLU A 455 -15.18 -0.50 -8.21
CA GLU A 455 -15.72 -1.78 -8.69
C GLU A 455 -15.44 -2.01 -10.20
N LYS A 456 -15.64 -0.99 -11.04
CA LYS A 456 -15.43 -1.11 -12.49
C LYS A 456 -13.94 -1.12 -12.86
N ASP A 457 -13.14 -0.31 -12.20
CA ASP A 457 -11.73 -0.13 -12.54
C ASP A 457 -10.91 -1.32 -12.02
N LEU A 458 -11.21 -1.83 -10.83
CA LEU A 458 -10.70 -3.11 -10.32
C LEU A 458 -11.13 -4.30 -11.18
N GLU A 459 -12.41 -4.39 -11.57
CA GLU A 459 -12.89 -5.48 -12.44
C GLU A 459 -12.20 -5.45 -13.82
N LYS A 460 -12.03 -4.26 -14.40
CA LYS A 460 -11.34 -4.05 -15.68
C LYS A 460 -9.83 -4.31 -15.55
N TYR A 461 -9.22 -3.90 -14.44
CA TYR A 461 -7.81 -4.14 -14.13
C TYR A 461 -7.52 -5.63 -13.96
N VAL A 462 -8.30 -6.31 -13.11
CA VAL A 462 -8.21 -7.76 -12.87
C VAL A 462 -8.45 -8.55 -14.16
N ARG A 463 -9.42 -8.15 -14.98
CA ARG A 463 -9.64 -8.75 -16.32
C ARG A 463 -8.49 -8.53 -17.29
N LYS A 464 -7.83 -7.37 -17.25
CA LYS A 464 -6.69 -7.05 -18.12
C LYS A 464 -5.37 -7.65 -17.63
N ARG A 465 -5.23 -7.93 -16.32
CA ARG A 465 -4.00 -8.41 -15.68
C ARG A 465 -4.28 -9.59 -14.72
N PRO A 466 -4.84 -10.71 -15.21
CA PRO A 466 -5.27 -11.82 -14.37
C PRO A 466 -4.12 -12.52 -13.62
N LEU A 467 -2.90 -12.45 -14.15
CA LEU A 467 -1.69 -13.07 -13.57
C LEU A 467 -1.06 -12.27 -12.42
N ALA A 468 -1.52 -11.05 -12.14
CA ALA A 468 -1.07 -10.35 -10.94
C ALA A 468 -1.49 -11.11 -9.67
N TYR A 469 -2.62 -11.87 -9.71
CA TYR A 469 -3.26 -12.49 -8.54
C TYR A 469 -2.75 -13.90 -8.19
N ILE A 470 -2.13 -14.63 -9.13
CA ILE A 470 -1.87 -16.06 -8.94
C ILE A 470 -0.47 -16.42 -9.49
N ILE A 471 0.54 -16.40 -8.60
CA ILE A 471 1.82 -17.15 -8.64
C ILE A 471 2.65 -17.04 -9.95
N SER A 472 3.84 -16.40 -9.91
CA SER A 472 5.12 -16.95 -10.42
C SER A 472 6.22 -15.86 -10.56
N PRO A 473 7.51 -16.17 -10.29
CA PRO A 473 8.58 -15.20 -10.02
C PRO A 473 9.40 -14.79 -11.25
N ARG A 474 8.76 -14.44 -12.37
CA ARG A 474 9.50 -14.00 -13.57
C ARG A 474 8.82 -12.83 -14.29
N TYR A 475 9.60 -11.76 -14.40
CA TYR A 475 9.45 -10.57 -15.24
C TYR A 475 8.38 -9.55 -14.84
N TYR A 476 8.84 -8.48 -14.18
CA TYR A 476 8.47 -7.10 -14.51
C TYR A 476 9.69 -6.17 -14.31
N HIS A 477 10.44 -5.96 -15.39
CA HIS A 477 10.96 -4.63 -15.70
C HIS A 477 9.88 -3.96 -16.57
N HIS A 478 9.57 -2.70 -16.25
CA HIS A 478 8.67 -1.76 -16.93
C HIS A 478 7.26 -1.59 -16.34
N SER A 479 7.04 -0.37 -15.82
CA SER A 479 5.83 0.25 -15.25
C SER A 479 5.32 -0.37 -13.94
N SER A 480 5.38 0.27 -12.76
CA SER A 480 5.50 1.69 -12.43
C SER A 480 5.92 1.85 -10.96
N LEU A 481 7.21 2.14 -10.75
CA LEU A 481 7.77 2.83 -9.58
C LEU A 481 8.37 4.13 -10.15
N HIS A 482 7.48 5.00 -10.62
CA HIS A 482 7.74 6.36 -11.07
C HIS A 482 6.91 7.31 -10.23
N TYR A 483 6.97 7.18 -8.91
CA TYR A 483 6.58 8.24 -7.97
C TYR A 483 7.47 8.07 -6.73
N HIS A 484 8.73 8.52 -6.87
CA HIS A 484 9.70 8.92 -5.84
C HIS A 484 11.11 8.93 -6.46
N VAL A 485 11.33 9.87 -7.40
CA VAL A 485 12.62 10.53 -7.65
C VAL A 485 12.32 11.98 -8.02
N ILE A 486 11.78 12.75 -7.07
CA ILE A 486 11.87 14.22 -7.02
C ILE A 486 11.74 14.55 -5.52
N GLY A 487 12.77 14.97 -4.78
CA GLY A 487 14.14 15.31 -5.16
C GLY A 487 15.16 14.97 -4.07
#